data_AF-A0A095UTK2-F1
#
_entry.id   AF-A0A095UTK2-F1
#
_cell.length_a   1.000
_cell.length_b   1.000
_cell.length_c   1.000
_cell.angle_alpha   90.00
_cell.angle_beta   90.00
_cell.angle_gamma   90.00
#
_symmetry.space_group_name_H-M   'P 1'
#
loop_
_entity.id
_entity.type
_entity.pdbx_description
1 polymer ?
#
loop_
_entity_poly.entity_id
_entity_poly.type
_entity_poly.pdbx_seq_one_letter_code
_entity_poly.pdbx_strand_id
1 'polypeptide(L)'
;MANQLYIASAAAPFSDRFQEMLDMLMTGAAFGLPTTLWLTDGCLAALSAMPDNAALHQLADFGVRCVASDTAQGSGIPVESLSAHDLKRLRDDCKQVLVF
;
A
#
# COMPACT_ATOMS: atom_id res chain seq x y z
N MET A 1 18.10 1.90 -8.00
CA MET A 1 17.31 2.58 -6.95
C MET A 1 16.87 1.54 -5.93
N ALA A 2 16.83 1.86 -4.63
CA ALA A 2 16.32 0.94 -3.62
C ALA A 2 14.80 1.12 -3.55
N ASN A 3 14.04 0.24 -4.22
CA ASN A 3 12.59 0.21 -4.05
C ASN A 3 12.27 -0.51 -2.74
N GLN A 4 11.55 0.20 -1.86
CA GLN A 4 10.95 -0.37 -0.66
C GLN A 4 9.49 -0.69 -0.96
N LEU A 5 9.10 -1.94 -0.69
CA LEU A 5 7.72 -2.39 -0.79
C LEU A 5 7.14 -2.57 0.61
N TYR A 6 6.02 -1.91 0.85
CA TYR A 6 5.22 -2.04 2.05
C TYR A 6 4.00 -2.89 1.69
N ILE A 7 3.73 -3.96 2.43
CA ILE A 7 2.59 -4.85 2.20
C ILE A 7 1.68 -4.74 3.41
N ALA A 8 0.48 -4.23 3.20
CA ALA A 8 -0.56 -4.20 4.21
C ALA A 8 -1.44 -5.46 4.09
N SER A 9 -1.38 -6.31 5.11
CA SER A 9 -2.20 -7.51 5.24
C SER A 9 -3.61 -7.19 5.73
N ALA A 10 -4.49 -8.20 5.78
CA ALA A 10 -5.86 -8.06 6.27
C ALA A 10 -5.95 -7.54 7.72
N ALA A 11 -4.94 -7.81 8.54
CA ALA A 11 -4.90 -7.37 9.92
C ALA A 11 -4.38 -5.92 10.06
N ALA A 12 -3.70 -5.40 9.03
CA ALA A 12 -3.02 -4.12 9.12
C ALA A 12 -3.95 -2.98 9.56
N PRO A 13 -5.15 -2.78 8.96
CA PRO A 13 -6.04 -1.67 9.34
C PRO A 13 -6.50 -1.66 10.80
N PHE A 14 -6.45 -2.81 11.49
CA PHE A 14 -6.84 -2.95 12.89
C PHE A 14 -5.69 -2.68 13.88
N SER A 15 -4.48 -2.44 13.37
CA SER A 15 -3.28 -2.19 14.16
C SER A 15 -3.02 -0.70 14.28
N ASP A 16 -2.61 -0.25 15.47
CA ASP A 16 -2.15 1.13 15.69
C ASP A 16 -0.95 1.49 14.79
N ARG A 17 -0.18 0.48 14.36
CA ARG A 17 0.97 0.65 13.45
C ARG A 17 0.58 0.97 12.01
N PHE A 18 -0.70 0.84 11.64
CA PHE A 18 -1.15 1.15 10.29
C PHE A 18 -0.95 2.62 9.96
N GLN A 19 -1.34 3.51 10.89
CA GLN A 19 -1.16 4.94 10.69
C GLN A 19 0.32 5.31 10.65
N GLU A 20 1.15 4.74 11.53
CA GLU A 20 2.61 4.93 11.51
C GLU A 20 3.23 4.50 10.17
N MET A 21 2.78 3.39 9.61
CA MET A 21 3.23 2.91 8.29
C MET A 21 2.89 3.93 7.18
N LEU A 22 1.67 4.45 7.18
CA LEU A 22 1.24 5.47 6.21
C LEU A 22 2.08 6.75 6.34
N ASP A 23 2.37 7.20 7.57
CA ASP A 23 3.20 8.36 7.83
C ASP A 23 4.65 8.15 7.36
N MET A 24 5.21 6.96 7.58
CA MET A 24 6.53 6.60 7.07
C MET A 24 6.58 6.58 5.54
N LEU A 25 5.54 6.05 4.89
CA LEU A 25 5.40 6.02 3.43
C LEU A 25 5.37 7.42 2.83
N MET A 26 4.52 8.31 3.39
CA MET A 26 4.41 9.71 2.97
C MET A 26 5.73 10.45 3.19
N THR A 27 6.38 10.25 4.34
CA THR A 27 7.67 10.85 4.65
C THR A 27 8.74 10.40 3.66
N GLY A 28 8.83 9.09 3.37
CA GLY A 28 9.78 8.55 2.41
C GLY A 28 9.56 9.12 1.00
N ALA A 29 8.30 9.20 0.56
CA ALA A 29 7.96 9.76 -0.73
C ALA A 29 8.28 11.27 -0.82
N ALA A 30 8.06 12.03 0.25
CA ALA A 30 8.44 13.44 0.34
C ALA A 30 9.96 13.68 0.23
N PHE A 31 10.79 12.71 0.65
CA PHE A 31 12.24 12.73 0.43
C PHE A 31 12.68 12.24 -0.96
N GLY A 32 11.74 11.95 -1.87
CA GLY A 32 12.00 11.44 -3.21
C GLY A 32 12.43 9.98 -3.24
N LEU A 33 12.17 9.21 -2.17
CA LEU A 33 12.42 7.77 -2.16
C LEU A 33 11.28 7.06 -2.90
N PRO A 34 11.57 6.09 -3.78
CA PRO A 34 10.54 5.32 -4.45
C PRO A 34 9.89 4.35 -3.44
N THR A 35 8.74 4.76 -2.91
CA THR A 35 7.93 3.98 -1.98
C THR A 35 6.73 3.38 -2.70
N THR A 36 6.50 2.08 -2.48
CA THR A 36 5.33 1.37 -3.03
C THR A 36 4.58 0.70 -1.89
N LEU A 37 3.27 0.94 -1.83
CA LEU A 37 2.35 0.29 -0.91
C LEU A 37 1.51 -0.72 -1.68
N TRP A 38 1.58 -1.98 -1.30
CA TRP A 38 0.67 -3.03 -1.75
C TRP A 38 -0.41 -3.28 -0.70
N LEU A 39 -1.64 -2.95 -1.05
CA LEU A 39 -2.83 -3.29 -0.28
C LEU A 39 -3.32 -4.67 -0.73
N THR A 40 -3.25 -5.66 0.16
CA THR A 40 -3.77 -7.01 -0.14
C THR A 40 -5.29 -7.00 -0.20
N ASP A 41 -5.87 -7.98 -0.88
CA ASP A 41 -7.33 -8.11 -1.03
C ASP A 41 -8.05 -8.13 0.32
N GLY A 42 -7.46 -8.82 1.31
CA GLY A 42 -7.99 -8.84 2.68
C GLY A 42 -7.87 -7.49 3.39
N CYS A 43 -6.83 -6.70 3.09
CA CYS A 43 -6.70 -5.33 3.60
C CYS A 43 -7.77 -4.42 3.00
N LEU A 44 -7.99 -4.50 1.69
CA LEU A 44 -9.02 -3.72 0.99
C LEU A 44 -10.43 -4.08 1.48
N ALA A 45 -10.70 -5.37 1.72
CA ALA A 45 -11.95 -5.83 2.29
C ALA A 45 -12.15 -5.36 3.74
N ALA A 46 -11.08 -5.28 4.55
CA ALA A 46 -11.15 -4.71 5.88
C ALA A 46 -11.41 -3.19 5.83
N LEU A 47 -10.69 -2.47 4.95
CA LEU A 47 -10.83 -1.03 4.78
C LEU A 47 -12.22 -0.62 4.29
N SER A 48 -12.86 -1.42 3.43
CA SER A 48 -14.23 -1.16 2.98
C SER A 48 -15.29 -1.32 4.07
N ALA A 49 -14.99 -2.06 5.14
CA ALA A 49 -15.84 -2.21 6.32
C ALA A 49 -15.55 -1.17 7.42
N MET A 50 -14.51 -0.34 7.25
CA MET A 50 -14.08 0.67 8.19
C MET A 50 -14.48 2.09 7.73
N PRO A 51 -14.46 3.09 8.63
CA PRO A 51 -14.58 4.48 8.23
C PRO A 51 -13.48 4.85 7.23
N ASP A 52 -13.82 5.73 6.28
CA ASP A 52 -12.88 6.20 5.27
C ASP A 52 -11.64 6.83 5.92
N ASN A 53 -10.46 6.47 5.44
CA ASN A 53 -9.19 6.96 5.97
C ASN A 53 -8.60 7.98 4.99
N ALA A 54 -8.67 9.25 5.38
CA ALA A 54 -8.20 10.37 4.55
C ALA A 54 -6.72 10.25 4.13
N ALA A 55 -5.87 9.63 4.97
CA ALA A 55 -4.45 9.47 4.64
C ALA A 55 -4.25 8.57 3.41
N LEU A 56 -5.11 7.56 3.21
CA LEU A 56 -5.03 6.65 2.06
C LEU A 56 -5.28 7.38 0.72
N HIS A 57 -6.14 8.40 0.72
CA HIS A 57 -6.40 9.21 -0.47
C HIS A 57 -5.25 10.17 -0.79
N GLN A 58 -4.50 10.60 0.22
CA GLN A 58 -3.39 11.53 0.06
C GLN A 58 -2.08 10.85 -0.39
N LEU A 59 -1.97 9.52 -0.25
CA LEU A 59 -0.75 8.78 -0.59
C LEU A 59 -0.23 9.08 -2.01
N ALA A 60 -1.14 9.12 -2.99
CA ALA A 60 -0.79 9.41 -4.37
C ALA A 60 -0.26 10.85 -4.55
N ASP A 61 -0.82 11.82 -3.82
CA ASP A 61 -0.39 13.22 -3.86
C ASP A 61 1.03 13.40 -3.30
N PHE A 62 1.42 12.56 -2.33
CA PHE A 62 2.79 12.51 -1.80
C PHE A 62 3.77 11.73 -2.70
N GLY A 63 3.30 11.10 -3.77
CA GLY A 63 4.12 10.30 -4.69
C GLY A 63 4.29 8.83 -4.28
N VAL A 64 3.48 8.34 -3.34
CA VAL A 64 3.47 6.92 -2.97
C VAL A 64 2.70 6.12 -4.03
N ARG A 65 3.34 5.12 -4.61
CA ARG A 65 2.66 4.21 -5.56
C ARG A 65 1.82 3.19 -4.79
N CYS A 66 0.50 3.29 -4.87
CA CYS A 66 -0.41 2.32 -4.25
C CYS A 66 -0.84 1.27 -5.27
N VAL A 67 -0.68 -0.01 -4.94
CA VAL A 67 -1.01 -1.13 -5.83
C VAL A 67 -1.91 -2.16 -5.14
N ALA A 68 -2.74 -2.84 -5.93
CA ALA A 68 -3.60 -3.91 -5.48
C ALA A 68 -3.69 -5.01 -6.56
N SER A 69 -4.23 -6.18 -6.22
CA SER A 69 -4.57 -7.17 -7.24
C SER A 69 -5.70 -6.64 -8.11
N ASP A 70 -5.62 -6.92 -9.40
CA ASP A 70 -6.72 -6.80 -10.38
C ASP A 70 -8.00 -7.57 -10.00
N THR A 71 -7.88 -8.57 -9.13
CA THR A 71 -9.03 -9.32 -8.59
C THR A 71 -9.60 -8.72 -7.30
N ALA A 72 -8.95 -7.71 -6.71
CA ALA A 72 -9.40 -7.09 -5.48
C ALA A 72 -10.67 -6.26 -5.71
N GLN A 73 -11.66 -6.41 -4.84
CA GLN A 73 -12.88 -5.62 -4.86
C GLN A 73 -12.59 -4.21 -4.31
N GLY A 74 -12.96 -3.17 -5.05
CA GLY A 74 -12.57 -1.79 -4.78
C GLY A 74 -13.10 -1.26 -3.44
N SER A 75 -12.20 -0.71 -2.63
CA SER A 75 -12.49 -0.01 -1.36
C SER A 75 -12.69 1.50 -1.52
N GLY A 76 -12.75 2.02 -2.77
CA GLY A 76 -12.80 3.46 -3.04
C GLY A 76 -11.45 4.17 -2.96
N ILE A 77 -10.36 3.45 -2.65
CA ILE A 77 -8.99 3.98 -2.55
C ILE A 77 -8.36 4.04 -3.94
N PRO A 78 -7.66 5.13 -4.31
CA PRO A 78 -6.95 5.22 -5.59
C PRO A 78 -5.74 4.26 -5.60
N VAL A 79 -5.92 3.08 -6.18
CA VAL A 79 -4.88 2.04 -6.33
C VAL A 79 -4.70 1.64 -7.79
N GLU A 80 -3.46 1.38 -8.17
CA GLU A 80 -3.11 0.75 -9.45
C GLU A 80 -3.37 -0.76 -9.37
N SER A 81 -4.21 -1.27 -10.27
CA SER A 81 -4.49 -2.70 -10.37
C SER A 81 -3.37 -3.42 -11.11
N LEU A 82 -2.76 -4.41 -10.48
CA LEU A 82 -1.69 -5.23 -11.04
C LEU A 82 -2.09 -6.70 -11.07
N SER A 83 -1.63 -7.42 -12.10
CA SER A 83 -1.81 -8.86 -12.17
C SER A 83 -1.02 -9.58 -11.07
N ALA A 84 -1.43 -10.78 -10.70
CA ALA A 84 -0.68 -11.61 -9.74
C ALA A 84 0.79 -11.82 -10.15
N HIS A 85 1.06 -11.88 -11.46
CA HIS A 85 2.42 -12.00 -12.00
C HIS A 85 3.24 -10.72 -11.77
N ASP A 86 2.64 -9.54 -12.00
CA ASP A 86 3.34 -8.26 -11.82
C ASP A 86 3.53 -7.91 -10.34
N LEU A 87 2.59 -8.29 -9.46
CA LEU A 87 2.76 -8.17 -8.01
C LEU A 87 3.91 -9.04 -7.50
N LYS A 88 4.01 -10.28 -8.01
CA LYS A 88 5.12 -11.17 -7.68
C LYS A 88 6.45 -10.58 -8.16
N ARG A 89 6.51 -10.10 -9.41
CA ARG A 89 7.70 -9.43 -9.95
C ARG A 89 8.08 -8.20 -9.14
N LEU A 90 7.11 -7.35 -8.79
CA LEU A 90 7.32 -6.16 -7.95
C LEU A 90 7.98 -6.53 -6.62
N ARG A 91 7.47 -7.57 -5.96
CA ARG A 91 8.03 -8.05 -4.70
C ARG A 91 9.46 -8.57 -4.87
N ASP A 92 9.71 -9.33 -5.93
CA ASP A 92 11.01 -9.96 -6.19
C ASP A 92 12.08 -8.92 -6.62
N ASP A 93 11.67 -7.81 -7.26
CA ASP A 93 12.55 -6.71 -7.69
C ASP A 93 12.89 -5.71 -6.56
N CYS A 94 12.10 -5.71 -5.48
CA CYS A 94 12.32 -4.82 -4.35
C CYS A 94 13.47 -5.31 -3.44
N LYS A 95 14.33 -4.39 -3.02
CA LYS A 95 15.45 -4.72 -2.12
C LYS A 95 15.02 -4.98 -0.70
N GLN A 96 13.88 -4.43 -0.32
CA GLN A 96 13.32 -4.52 1.02
C GLN A 96 11.81 -4.62 0.92
N VAL A 97 11.26 -5.63 1.61
CA VAL A 97 9.82 -5.86 1.72
C VAL A 97 9.47 -5.82 3.21
N LEU A 98 8.56 -4.95 3.58
CA LEU A 98 8.04 -4.79 4.94
C LEU A 98 6.58 -5.23 4.92
N VAL A 99 6.21 -6.16 5.80
CA VAL A 99 4.84 -6.70 5.88
C VAL A 99 4.24 -6.31 7.21
N PHE A 100 3.03 -5.76 7.17
CA PHE A 100 2.29 -5.26 8.33
C PHE A 100 0.92 -5.92 8.43
#